data_AF-A0A9P6YEN2-F1
#
_entry.id   AF-A0A9P6YEN2-F1
#
_cell.length_a   1.000
_cell.length_b   1.000
_cell.length_c   1.000
_cell.angle_alpha   90.00
_cell.angle_beta   90.00
_cell.angle_gamma   90.00
#
_symmetry.space_group_name_H-M   'P 1'
#
loop_
_entity.id
_entity.type
_entity.pdbx_description
1 polymer ?
#
loop_
_entity_poly.entity_id
_entity_poly.type
_entity_poly.pdbx_seq_one_letter_code
_entity_poly.pdbx_strand_id
1 'polypeptide(L)'
;MLKAPWYVDTGKVSLKHQKAPEKRSAAKFTAEDNYWYARGKRAGPAATKYRKGACENCGALSHKTKDCVERPRKKGAKWTGENIKADEIIQDVQLDWDEKRDRWNGYDPREHDKVIEEYNKIEEARRKAKASELDKQGSTEVKKMAGLSDDEDEDDDDKYADAADMPGQHVNQKTRTTIRNLRIREDTAKYLLNLDTDSAFYDPKTRSMRENPLKEKNTDGLDYAGDNFVRYTGDAPEMAKVQMFAWQASDRGNEVHLQANPTQVAILHKQYESKKDEVRESTQKSILEKYGGEEYLEAPPKELLLAQTENYVEYSRTGRVIKGQERAKAKSKYEEDVFINNHTTVWGSYWSEGTWGYKCCRSNIKNSYCTGAAGIEAQKASQLLK
;
A
#
# COMPACT_ATOMS: atom_id res chain seq x y z
N MET A 1 15.83 -45.49 0.01
CA MET A 1 14.50 -44.81 -0.08
C MET A 1 14.01 -44.61 -1.50
N LEU A 2 14.88 -44.47 -2.52
CA LEU A 2 14.44 -44.38 -3.92
C LEU A 2 14.13 -45.74 -4.56
N LYS A 3 14.83 -46.81 -4.16
CA LYS A 3 14.59 -48.16 -4.65
C LYS A 3 13.33 -48.73 -3.99
N ALA A 4 12.32 -49.00 -4.81
CA ALA A 4 11.11 -49.67 -4.36
C ALA A 4 11.46 -51.11 -3.90
N PRO A 5 10.91 -51.58 -2.78
CA PRO A 5 10.97 -52.99 -2.43
C PRO A 5 10.29 -53.85 -3.48
N TRP A 6 10.75 -55.09 -3.67
CA TRP A 6 10.28 -56.01 -4.71
C TRP A 6 8.75 -56.21 -4.75
N TYR A 7 8.08 -56.09 -3.61
CA TYR A 7 6.62 -56.26 -3.47
C TYR A 7 5.79 -55.02 -3.86
N VAL A 8 6.43 -53.87 -4.14
CA VAL A 8 5.81 -52.65 -4.68
C VAL A 8 6.50 -52.21 -5.98
N ASP A 9 7.51 -52.98 -6.42
CA ASP A 9 8.33 -52.60 -7.55
C ASP A 9 7.55 -52.76 -8.86
N THR A 10 7.39 -51.66 -9.58
CA THR A 10 6.72 -51.61 -10.89
C THR A 10 7.74 -51.53 -12.03
N GLY A 11 9.03 -51.71 -11.74
CA GLY A 11 10.14 -51.58 -12.68
C GLY A 11 10.44 -50.14 -13.10
N LYS A 12 9.69 -49.16 -12.57
CA LYS A 12 9.87 -47.72 -12.83
C LYS A 12 10.35 -47.01 -11.57
N VAL A 13 11.31 -46.10 -11.71
CA VAL A 13 11.81 -45.27 -10.61
C VAL A 13 10.69 -44.38 -10.10
N SER A 14 10.19 -44.65 -8.88
CA SER A 14 9.14 -43.85 -8.25
C SER A 14 9.21 -43.88 -6.73
N LEU A 15 8.82 -42.75 -6.11
CA LEU A 15 8.70 -42.58 -4.66
C LEU A 15 7.31 -42.94 -4.11
N LYS A 16 6.45 -43.57 -4.91
CA LYS A 16 5.08 -43.92 -4.49
C LYS A 16 5.05 -44.81 -3.25
N HIS A 17 6.01 -45.71 -3.13
CA HIS A 17 6.15 -46.63 -1.98
C HIS A 17 6.54 -45.93 -0.67
N GLN A 18 7.00 -44.67 -0.72
CA GLN A 18 7.28 -43.84 0.46
C GLN A 18 6.11 -42.92 0.81
N LYS A 19 5.09 -42.81 -0.05
CA LYS A 19 3.86 -42.10 0.33
C LYS A 19 3.23 -42.86 1.49
N ALA A 20 2.64 -42.12 2.42
CA ALA A 20 1.89 -42.71 3.51
C ALA A 20 0.94 -43.77 2.92
N PRO A 21 0.99 -45.03 3.40
CA PRO A 21 0.05 -46.03 2.94
C PRO A 21 -1.35 -45.48 3.19
N GLU A 22 -2.29 -45.78 2.31
CA GLU A 22 -3.70 -45.54 2.60
C GLU A 22 -4.01 -46.36 3.86
N LYS A 23 -3.85 -45.74 5.03
CA LYS A 23 -4.39 -46.27 6.27
C LYS A 23 -5.84 -46.56 5.93
N ARG A 24 -6.29 -47.80 6.21
CA ARG A 24 -7.68 -48.21 6.12
C ARG A 24 -8.53 -47.00 6.46
N SER A 25 -9.47 -46.66 5.61
CA SER A 25 -10.43 -45.59 5.84
C SER A 25 -11.12 -45.85 7.19
N ALA A 26 -10.49 -45.46 8.31
CA ALA A 26 -11.21 -44.80 9.36
C ALA A 26 -11.93 -43.72 8.59
N ALA A 27 -13.26 -43.87 8.48
CA ALA A 27 -14.09 -42.99 7.69
C ALA A 27 -13.56 -41.59 7.98
N LYS A 28 -12.97 -40.95 6.97
CA LYS A 28 -12.64 -39.53 7.08
C LYS A 28 -14.01 -38.92 7.18
N PHE A 29 -14.49 -38.77 8.41
CA PHE A 29 -15.72 -38.05 8.69
C PHE A 29 -15.45 -36.69 8.10
N THR A 30 -16.15 -36.40 7.00
CA THR A 30 -16.10 -35.10 6.37
C THR A 30 -16.50 -34.09 7.44
N ALA A 31 -15.85 -32.93 7.46
CA ALA A 31 -16.13 -31.85 8.42
C ALA A 31 -17.60 -31.39 8.42
N GLU A 32 -18.39 -31.87 7.45
CA GLU A 32 -19.81 -31.63 7.28
C GLU A 32 -20.69 -32.47 8.24
N ASP A 33 -20.18 -33.59 8.75
CA ASP A 33 -20.92 -34.43 9.68
C ASP A 33 -20.29 -34.32 11.08
N ASN A 34 -20.86 -33.47 11.92
CA ASN A 34 -20.72 -33.53 13.39
C ASN A 34 -21.31 -34.88 13.89
N TYR A 35 -20.67 -35.98 13.52
CA TYR A 35 -21.12 -37.34 13.75
C TYR A 35 -20.79 -37.72 15.20
N TRP A 36 -21.60 -37.18 16.10
CA TRP A 36 -21.62 -37.58 17.49
C TRP A 36 -22.79 -38.54 17.75
N TYR A 37 -22.72 -39.29 18.85
CA TYR A 37 -23.80 -40.17 19.27
C TYR A 37 -25.13 -39.41 19.29
N ALA A 38 -26.15 -39.99 18.66
CA ALA A 38 -27.50 -39.43 18.61
C ALA A 38 -28.20 -39.44 19.99
N ARG A 39 -27.84 -38.47 20.85
CA ARG A 39 -28.46 -38.31 22.18
C ARG A 39 -29.94 -37.96 22.03
N GLY A 40 -30.79 -38.68 22.76
CA GLY A 40 -32.23 -38.40 22.82
C GLY A 40 -33.06 -38.79 21.59
N LYS A 41 -32.44 -39.20 20.47
CA LYS A 41 -33.16 -39.67 19.28
C LYS A 41 -33.62 -41.11 19.47
N ARG A 42 -34.88 -41.39 19.09
CA ARG A 42 -35.50 -42.72 19.14
C ARG A 42 -35.63 -43.28 17.73
N ALA A 43 -35.50 -44.59 17.56
CA ALA A 43 -35.54 -45.25 16.25
C ALA A 43 -36.93 -45.22 15.60
N GLY A 44 -37.99 -44.92 16.36
CA GLY A 44 -39.36 -44.84 15.88
C GLY A 44 -40.37 -44.62 17.00
N PRO A 45 -41.69 -44.70 16.71
CA PRO A 45 -42.73 -44.62 17.72
C PRO A 45 -42.65 -45.81 18.69
N ALA A 46 -43.17 -45.62 19.91
CA ALA A 46 -43.22 -46.69 20.90
C ALA A 46 -44.10 -47.85 20.41
N ALA A 47 -43.66 -49.08 20.66
CA ALA A 47 -44.46 -50.26 20.37
C ALA A 47 -45.70 -50.30 21.27
N THR A 48 -46.84 -50.73 20.73
CA THR A 48 -48.11 -50.83 21.49
C THR A 48 -48.23 -52.11 22.32
N LYS A 49 -47.36 -53.10 22.06
CA LYS A 49 -47.33 -54.38 22.77
C LYS A 49 -45.90 -54.74 23.16
N TYR A 50 -45.78 -55.45 24.29
CA TYR A 50 -44.50 -55.94 24.76
C TYR A 50 -43.91 -56.96 23.77
N ARG A 51 -42.65 -56.74 23.37
CA ARG A 51 -41.90 -57.62 22.46
C ARG A 51 -41.02 -58.57 23.28
N LYS A 52 -40.95 -59.84 22.85
CA LYS A 52 -40.10 -60.84 23.50
C LYS A 52 -38.63 -60.39 23.40
N GLY A 53 -37.91 -60.39 24.53
CA GLY A 53 -36.52 -59.92 24.62
C GLY A 53 -36.37 -58.43 24.93
N ALA A 54 -37.48 -57.67 25.00
CA ALA A 54 -37.44 -56.28 25.46
C ALA A 54 -37.27 -56.20 26.99
N CYS A 55 -36.77 -55.07 27.46
CA CYS A 55 -36.63 -54.77 28.88
C CYS A 55 -37.95 -54.99 29.63
N GLU A 56 -37.94 -55.80 30.69
CA GLU A 56 -39.14 -56.16 31.44
C GLU A 56 -39.75 -54.97 32.19
N ASN A 57 -38.96 -53.92 32.45
CA ASN A 57 -39.39 -52.70 33.12
C ASN A 57 -40.06 -51.69 32.17
N CYS A 58 -39.35 -51.28 31.10
CA CYS A 58 -39.78 -50.19 30.21
C CYS A 58 -40.30 -50.65 28.83
N GLY A 59 -40.02 -51.89 28.42
CA GLY A 59 -40.49 -52.45 27.14
C GLY A 59 -39.67 -52.06 25.91
N ALA A 60 -38.54 -51.36 26.05
CA ALA A 60 -37.60 -51.07 24.96
C ALA A 60 -36.69 -52.28 24.66
N LEU A 61 -36.30 -52.46 23.40
CA LEU A 61 -35.46 -53.56 22.94
C LEU A 61 -33.95 -53.25 22.95
N SER A 62 -33.57 -51.99 23.20
CA SER A 62 -32.18 -51.53 23.14
C SER A 62 -31.31 -51.97 24.33
N HIS A 63 -31.90 -52.26 25.49
CA HIS A 63 -31.18 -52.55 26.73
C HIS A 63 -31.88 -53.62 27.60
N LYS A 64 -31.15 -54.15 28.59
CA LYS A 64 -31.66 -55.10 29.59
C LYS A 64 -32.25 -54.39 30.81
N THR A 65 -32.99 -55.11 31.65
CA THR A 65 -33.64 -54.55 32.85
C THR A 65 -32.69 -53.89 33.84
N LYS A 66 -31.47 -54.41 33.98
CA LYS A 66 -30.45 -53.87 34.90
C LYS A 66 -29.91 -52.51 34.44
N ASP A 67 -29.83 -52.29 33.13
CA ASP A 67 -29.29 -51.08 32.50
C ASP A 67 -30.39 -50.10 32.11
N CYS A 68 -31.60 -50.29 32.66
CA CYS A 68 -32.77 -49.48 32.35
C CYS A 68 -32.67 -48.10 33.02
N VAL A 69 -32.65 -47.04 32.20
CA VAL A 69 -32.62 -45.64 32.66
C VAL A 69 -33.97 -45.18 33.23
N GLU A 70 -35.05 -45.86 32.86
CA GLU A 70 -36.38 -45.56 33.39
C GLU A 70 -36.56 -46.10 34.81
N ARG A 71 -37.29 -45.36 35.63
CA ARG A 71 -37.55 -45.70 37.03
C ARG A 71 -38.05 -47.16 37.18
N PRO A 72 -37.47 -47.97 38.07
CA PRO A 72 -37.95 -49.33 38.32
C PRO A 72 -39.41 -49.36 38.76
N ARG A 73 -40.26 -50.09 38.02
CA ARG A 73 -41.69 -50.24 38.30
C ARG A 73 -41.94 -51.50 39.13
N LYS A 74 -42.91 -51.44 40.06
CA LYS A 74 -43.34 -52.61 40.87
C LYS A 74 -43.93 -53.73 40.00
N LYS A 75 -44.69 -53.35 38.97
CA LYS A 75 -45.13 -54.23 37.88
C LYS A 75 -44.59 -53.63 36.58
N GLY A 76 -43.64 -54.30 35.96
CA GLY A 76 -42.99 -53.84 34.73
C GLY A 76 -43.86 -53.99 33.48
N ALA A 77 -43.44 -53.33 32.40
CA ALA A 77 -44.12 -53.36 31.10
C ALA A 77 -44.33 -54.77 30.52
N LYS A 78 -43.54 -55.77 30.95
CA LYS A 78 -43.75 -57.19 30.58
C LYS A 78 -45.11 -57.73 31.03
N TRP A 79 -45.59 -57.30 32.20
CA TRP A 79 -46.80 -57.83 32.83
C TRP A 79 -48.02 -56.93 32.64
N THR A 80 -47.81 -55.61 32.56
CA THR A 80 -48.91 -54.65 32.40
C THR A 80 -49.12 -54.23 30.95
N GLY A 81 -48.10 -54.32 30.09
CA GLY A 81 -48.18 -53.83 28.70
C GLY A 81 -48.34 -52.31 28.56
N GLU A 82 -48.33 -51.57 29.67
CA GLU A 82 -48.60 -50.13 29.72
C GLU A 82 -47.30 -49.32 29.66
N ASN A 83 -47.37 -48.13 29.04
CA ASN A 83 -46.27 -47.16 28.97
C ASN A 83 -44.96 -47.76 28.43
N ILE A 84 -45.03 -48.41 27.27
CA ILE A 84 -43.87 -48.94 26.56
C ILE A 84 -43.06 -47.78 25.98
N LYS A 85 -41.74 -47.82 26.14
CA LYS A 85 -40.84 -46.80 25.62
C LYS A 85 -40.36 -47.15 24.21
N ALA A 86 -40.06 -46.12 23.42
CA ALA A 86 -39.47 -46.27 22.10
C ALA A 86 -38.02 -46.77 22.16
N ASP A 87 -37.59 -47.50 21.14
CA ASP A 87 -36.23 -48.03 21.06
C ASP A 87 -35.20 -46.92 20.79
N GLU A 88 -34.00 -47.09 21.35
CA GLU A 88 -32.87 -46.19 21.14
C GLU A 88 -32.07 -46.58 19.91
N ILE A 89 -31.44 -45.59 19.28
CA ILE A 89 -30.52 -45.81 18.16
C ILE A 89 -29.14 -46.12 18.75
N ILE A 90 -28.66 -47.35 18.54
CA ILE A 90 -27.32 -47.76 18.94
C ILE A 90 -26.36 -47.40 17.80
N GLN A 91 -25.34 -46.59 18.10
CA GLN A 91 -24.33 -46.14 17.16
C GLN A 91 -22.95 -46.43 17.74
N ASP A 92 -22.06 -47.01 16.92
CA ASP A 92 -20.65 -47.18 17.27
C ASP A 92 -19.81 -46.17 16.49
N VAL A 93 -19.20 -45.22 17.22
CA VAL A 93 -18.37 -44.17 16.62
C VAL A 93 -16.89 -44.46 16.88
N GLN A 94 -16.13 -44.66 15.81
CA GLN A 94 -14.67 -44.82 15.88
C GLN A 94 -14.00 -43.46 15.71
N LEU A 95 -13.57 -42.89 16.83
CA LEU A 95 -12.94 -41.58 16.91
C LEU A 95 -11.45 -41.66 17.28
N ASP A 96 -10.69 -40.66 16.83
CA ASP A 96 -9.29 -40.43 17.20
C ASP A 96 -9.14 -39.96 18.67
N TRP A 97 -7.90 -39.81 19.14
CA TRP A 97 -7.61 -39.48 20.55
C TRP A 97 -8.10 -38.08 20.94
N ASP A 98 -7.90 -37.09 20.05
CA ASP A 98 -8.36 -35.71 20.24
C ASP A 98 -9.89 -35.65 20.11
N GLU A 99 -10.45 -36.30 19.08
CA GLU A 99 -11.89 -36.35 18.83
C GLU A 99 -12.67 -36.95 20.01
N LYS A 100 -12.18 -38.03 20.65
CA LYS A 100 -12.83 -38.59 21.85
C LYS A 100 -12.88 -37.63 23.03
N ARG A 101 -11.94 -36.70 23.10
CA ARG A 101 -11.77 -35.76 24.21
C ARG A 101 -12.24 -34.35 23.90
N ASP A 102 -12.69 -34.10 22.67
CA ASP A 102 -13.25 -32.81 22.34
C ASP A 102 -14.47 -32.53 23.24
N ARG A 103 -14.37 -31.43 23.96
CA ARG A 103 -15.41 -30.95 24.86
C ARG A 103 -16.67 -30.53 24.09
N TRP A 104 -16.49 -30.12 22.83
CA TRP A 104 -17.54 -29.60 21.97
C TRP A 104 -18.19 -30.68 21.09
N ASN A 105 -17.95 -31.96 21.40
CA ASN A 105 -18.61 -33.07 20.75
C ASN A 105 -20.14 -33.00 20.84
N GLY A 106 -20.80 -32.98 19.68
CA GLY A 106 -22.25 -32.87 19.58
C GLY A 106 -22.82 -31.47 19.82
N TYR A 107 -21.97 -30.43 19.77
CA TYR A 107 -22.41 -29.04 19.81
C TYR A 107 -23.25 -28.69 18.58
N ASP A 108 -24.46 -28.15 18.80
CA ASP A 108 -25.29 -27.59 17.74
C ASP A 108 -24.88 -26.13 17.52
N PRO A 109 -24.38 -25.75 16.32
CA PRO A 109 -23.98 -24.37 16.03
C PRO A 109 -25.06 -23.33 16.30
N ARG A 110 -26.34 -23.72 16.25
CA ARG A 110 -27.48 -22.82 16.55
C ARG A 110 -27.55 -22.41 18.02
N GLU A 111 -26.97 -23.18 18.94
CA GLU A 111 -26.92 -22.76 20.35
C GLU A 111 -26.05 -21.51 20.56
N HIS A 112 -25.15 -21.22 19.62
CA HIS A 112 -24.35 -19.99 19.64
C HIS A 112 -25.21 -18.74 19.46
N ASP A 113 -26.40 -18.85 18.86
CA ASP A 113 -27.33 -17.72 18.69
C ASP A 113 -27.75 -17.15 20.05
N LYS A 114 -27.87 -17.99 21.10
CA LYS A 114 -28.18 -17.54 22.47
C LYS A 114 -27.10 -16.60 23.02
N VAL A 115 -25.83 -16.89 22.72
CA VAL A 115 -24.70 -16.04 23.12
C VAL A 115 -24.79 -14.69 22.41
N ILE A 116 -25.09 -14.70 21.10
CA ILE A 116 -25.29 -13.46 20.33
C ILE A 116 -26.44 -12.64 20.92
N GLU A 117 -27.57 -13.26 21.27
CA GLU A 117 -28.69 -12.58 21.92
C GLU A 117 -28.33 -11.95 23.28
N GLU A 118 -27.51 -12.63 24.08
CA GLU A 118 -26.99 -12.10 25.35
C GLU A 118 -26.11 -10.86 25.11
N TYR A 119 -25.19 -10.91 24.16
CA TYR A 119 -24.37 -9.75 23.78
C TYR A 119 -25.23 -8.59 23.27
N ASN A 120 -26.23 -8.85 22.44
CA ASN A 120 -27.16 -7.83 21.96
C ASN A 120 -27.90 -7.13 23.11
N LYS A 121 -28.38 -7.87 24.11
CA LYS A 121 -29.00 -7.29 25.33
C LYS A 121 -28.03 -6.43 26.12
N ILE A 122 -26.77 -6.85 26.23
CA ILE A 122 -25.71 -6.08 26.89
C ILE A 122 -25.44 -4.78 26.13
N GLU A 123 -25.37 -4.82 24.79
CA GLU A 123 -25.18 -3.61 23.97
C GLU A 123 -26.35 -2.64 24.06
N GLU A 124 -27.60 -3.14 24.07
CA GLU A 124 -28.78 -2.31 24.29
C GLU A 124 -28.77 -1.64 25.67
N ALA A 125 -28.38 -2.38 26.71
CA ALA A 125 -28.23 -1.84 28.06
C ALA A 125 -27.12 -0.76 28.12
N ARG A 126 -25.98 -1.00 27.46
CA ARG A 126 -24.89 -0.01 27.33
C ARG A 126 -25.35 1.25 26.58
N ARG A 127 -26.12 1.08 25.49
CA ARG A 127 -26.67 2.19 24.71
C ARG A 127 -27.65 3.03 25.55
N LYS A 128 -28.55 2.38 26.28
CA LYS A 128 -29.50 3.05 27.20
C LYS A 128 -28.78 3.77 28.34
N ALA A 129 -27.75 3.15 28.92
CA ALA A 129 -26.93 3.77 29.96
C ALA A 129 -26.25 5.04 29.42
N LYS A 130 -25.61 4.96 28.25
CA LYS A 130 -24.97 6.11 27.58
C LYS A 130 -25.98 7.21 27.25
N ALA A 131 -27.16 6.87 26.74
CA ALA A 131 -28.23 7.86 26.50
C ALA A 131 -28.68 8.55 27.79
N SER A 132 -28.90 7.79 28.86
CA SER A 132 -29.29 8.36 30.16
C SER A 132 -28.19 9.23 30.80
N GLU A 133 -26.93 8.96 30.48
CA GLU A 133 -25.79 9.76 30.93
C GLU A 133 -25.71 11.09 30.17
N LEU A 134 -25.91 11.06 28.85
CA LEU A 134 -26.04 12.27 28.02
C LEU A 134 -27.24 13.13 28.43
N ASP A 135 -28.38 12.52 28.74
CA ASP A 135 -29.56 13.24 29.22
C ASP A 135 -29.32 13.90 30.60
N LYS A 136 -28.53 13.25 31.48
CA LYS A 136 -28.14 13.79 32.79
C LYS A 136 -27.08 14.90 32.70
N GLN A 137 -26.22 14.87 31.69
CA GLN A 137 -25.20 15.91 31.46
C GLN A 137 -25.78 17.21 30.88
N GLY A 138 -27.05 17.22 30.45
CA GLY A 138 -27.78 18.44 30.12
C GLY A 138 -27.47 19.00 28.72
N SER A 139 -28.50 19.62 28.13
CA SER A 139 -28.61 20.06 26.72
C SER A 139 -27.61 21.12 26.24
N THR A 140 -26.63 21.53 27.04
CA THR A 140 -25.63 22.55 26.66
C THR A 140 -24.46 21.99 25.84
N GLU A 141 -24.13 20.70 25.95
CA GLU A 141 -23.09 20.06 25.12
C GLU A 141 -23.65 19.20 23.96
N VAL A 142 -24.96 18.96 23.93
CA VAL A 142 -25.58 18.06 22.93
C VAL A 142 -25.57 18.66 21.51
N LYS A 143 -25.43 19.99 21.39
CA LYS A 143 -25.28 20.68 20.10
C LYS A 143 -23.89 20.54 19.46
N LYS A 144 -22.83 20.24 20.23
CA LYS A 144 -21.47 20.01 19.69
C LYS A 144 -21.25 18.56 19.20
N MET A 145 -22.05 17.59 19.66
CA MET A 145 -21.83 16.17 19.34
C MET A 145 -22.66 15.63 18.17
N ALA A 146 -23.73 16.33 17.77
CA ALA A 146 -24.46 16.05 16.54
C ALA A 146 -23.95 17.02 15.46
N GLY A 147 -22.90 16.62 14.72
CA GLY A 147 -22.19 17.43 13.71
C GLY A 147 -23.08 18.02 12.60
N LEU A 148 -23.83 19.06 12.95
CA LEU A 148 -24.62 19.94 12.08
C LEU A 148 -24.63 21.36 12.70
N SER A 149 -23.46 21.97 12.86
CA SER A 149 -23.31 23.40 12.59
C SER A 149 -21.84 23.69 12.26
N ASP A 150 -21.62 23.93 10.97
CA ASP A 150 -20.56 24.73 10.42
C ASP A 150 -20.70 26.15 10.99
N ASP A 151 -19.94 26.50 12.03
CA ASP A 151 -19.65 27.88 12.37
C ASP A 151 -18.41 27.94 13.27
N GLU A 152 -17.50 28.79 12.82
CA GLU A 152 -16.15 29.06 13.30
C GLU A 152 -16.16 29.55 14.75
N ASP A 153 -15.51 28.81 15.66
CA ASP A 153 -14.95 29.37 16.88
C ASP A 153 -13.63 28.66 17.17
N GLU A 154 -12.54 29.34 16.78
CA GLU A 154 -11.16 29.10 17.19
C GLU A 154 -11.02 29.17 18.72
N ASP A 155 -10.08 28.38 19.26
CA ASP A 155 -9.65 28.31 20.67
C ASP A 155 -10.43 27.37 21.62
N ASP A 156 -10.15 26.06 21.56
CA ASP A 156 -9.67 25.22 22.70
C ASP A 156 -9.48 23.72 22.32
N ASP A 157 -8.93 23.43 21.13
CA ASP A 157 -8.82 22.04 20.60
C ASP A 157 -7.48 21.33 20.94
N ASP A 158 -6.60 21.96 21.72
CA ASP A 158 -5.27 21.40 22.04
C ASP A 158 -5.18 20.69 23.40
N LYS A 159 -6.26 20.67 24.21
CA LYS A 159 -6.17 20.19 25.60
C LYS A 159 -6.88 18.87 25.92
N TYR A 160 -7.69 18.36 25.00
CA TYR A 160 -8.39 17.07 25.18
C TYR A 160 -8.06 16.00 24.13
N ALA A 161 -7.04 16.24 23.29
CA ALA A 161 -6.53 15.24 22.35
C ALA A 161 -5.59 14.19 23.00
N ASP A 162 -5.19 14.34 24.27
CA ASP A 162 -4.17 13.48 24.92
C ASP A 162 -4.75 12.35 25.81
N ALA A 163 -6.07 12.14 25.77
CA ALA A 163 -6.73 11.06 26.52
C ALA A 163 -7.64 10.17 25.66
N ALA A 164 -7.60 10.34 24.33
CA ALA A 164 -8.09 9.31 23.44
C ALA A 164 -7.10 8.13 23.54
N ASP A 165 -7.57 7.04 24.11
CA ASP A 165 -6.97 5.71 24.05
C ASP A 165 -6.64 5.38 22.59
N MET A 166 -5.47 5.82 22.13
CA MET A 166 -5.03 5.63 20.75
C MET A 166 -4.97 4.11 20.55
N PRO A 167 -5.76 3.55 19.63
CA PRO A 167 -5.98 2.11 19.57
C PRO A 167 -4.65 1.38 19.38
N GLY A 168 -4.16 0.73 20.43
CA GLY A 168 -2.88 0.01 20.43
C GLY A 168 -1.88 0.40 21.51
N GLN A 169 -2.16 1.40 22.35
CA GLN A 169 -1.28 1.80 23.45
C GLN A 169 -1.82 1.31 24.79
N HIS A 170 -1.41 0.11 25.21
CA HIS A 170 -1.82 -0.41 26.52
C HIS A 170 -0.98 0.23 27.62
N VAL A 171 -1.65 0.89 28.56
CA VAL A 171 -1.00 1.40 29.78
C VAL A 171 -0.83 0.22 30.73
N ASN A 172 0.41 -0.21 30.94
CA ASN A 172 0.69 -1.29 31.87
C ASN A 172 0.58 -0.73 33.31
N GLN A 173 -0.52 -1.04 34.00
CA GLN A 173 -0.85 -0.45 35.31
C GLN A 173 0.24 -0.67 36.37
N LYS A 174 1.03 -1.75 36.26
CA LYS A 174 2.12 -2.08 37.18
C LYS A 174 3.39 -1.26 36.97
N THR A 175 3.73 -0.91 35.72
CA THR A 175 4.96 -0.17 35.40
C THR A 175 4.69 1.29 35.05
N ARG A 176 3.41 1.70 34.99
CA ARG A 176 2.96 3.03 34.53
C ARG A 176 3.62 3.46 33.21
N THR A 177 3.99 2.48 32.41
CA THR A 177 4.61 2.66 31.10
C THR A 177 3.59 2.30 30.05
N THR A 178 3.55 3.09 28.98
CA THR A 178 2.72 2.79 27.84
C THR A 178 3.52 1.90 26.88
N ILE A 179 3.03 0.70 26.62
CA ILE A 179 3.65 -0.19 25.65
C ILE A 179 2.91 0.07 24.33
N ARG A 180 3.58 0.78 23.42
CA ARG A 180 3.13 0.90 22.04
C ARG A 180 3.61 -0.32 21.26
N ASN A 181 2.76 -0.81 20.36
CA ASN A 181 3.22 -1.75 19.34
C ASN A 181 4.24 -1.02 18.45
N LEU A 182 5.43 -1.60 18.27
CA LEU A 182 6.48 -1.00 17.43
C LEU A 182 6.16 -1.08 15.93
N ARG A 183 5.24 -1.97 15.55
CA ARG A 183 4.81 -2.10 14.16
C ARG A 183 3.85 -0.97 13.82
N ILE A 184 4.26 -0.16 12.85
CA ILE A 184 3.42 0.84 12.19
C ILE A 184 2.25 0.12 11.50
N ARG A 185 1.03 0.58 11.75
CA ARG A 185 -0.20 -0.10 11.30
C ARG A 185 -0.58 0.33 9.88
N GLU A 186 -0.16 1.52 9.49
CA GLU A 186 -0.30 2.15 8.18
C GLU A 186 0.50 1.39 7.12
N ASP A 187 1.66 0.83 7.50
CA ASP A 187 2.52 0.06 6.61
C ASP A 187 2.04 -1.40 6.51
N THR A 188 1.47 -1.73 5.35
CA THR A 188 1.08 -3.11 5.04
C THR A 188 2.32 -3.99 4.81
N ALA A 189 2.31 -5.22 5.33
CA ALA A 189 3.41 -6.14 5.07
C ALA A 189 3.36 -6.62 3.61
N LYS A 190 4.52 -6.80 2.98
CA LYS A 190 4.65 -7.16 1.56
C LYS A 190 3.79 -8.38 1.17
N TYR A 191 3.78 -9.44 1.98
CA TYR A 191 3.01 -10.67 1.72
C TYR A 191 1.49 -10.54 1.96
N LEU A 192 1.02 -9.40 2.47
CA LEU A 192 -0.40 -9.09 2.62
C LEU A 192 -0.94 -8.20 1.50
N LEU A 193 -0.06 -7.71 0.61
CA LEU A 193 -0.47 -6.92 -0.56
C LEU A 193 -1.32 -7.74 -1.53
N ASN A 194 -1.03 -9.04 -1.64
CA ASN A 194 -1.84 -10.01 -2.37
C ASN A 194 -1.89 -11.33 -1.59
N LEU A 195 -3.11 -11.83 -1.33
CA LEU A 195 -3.35 -13.06 -0.56
C LEU A 195 -3.44 -14.31 -1.45
N ASP A 196 -3.41 -14.14 -2.78
CA ASP A 196 -3.38 -15.25 -3.71
C ASP A 196 -2.09 -16.06 -3.55
N THR A 197 -2.20 -17.39 -3.52
CA THR A 197 -1.05 -18.29 -3.30
C THR A 197 -0.03 -18.24 -4.42
N ASP A 198 -0.48 -17.91 -5.64
CA ASP A 198 0.32 -17.86 -6.86
C ASP A 198 0.86 -16.44 -7.15
N SER A 199 0.73 -15.53 -6.18
CA SER A 199 1.29 -14.19 -6.25
C SER A 199 2.82 -14.19 -6.10
N ALA A 200 3.42 -13.01 -5.90
CA ALA A 200 4.87 -12.89 -5.78
C ALA A 200 5.41 -13.59 -4.53
N PHE A 201 6.47 -14.38 -4.71
CA PHE A 201 7.13 -15.07 -3.60
C PHE A 201 7.77 -14.08 -2.61
N TYR A 202 7.39 -14.20 -1.34
CA TYR A 202 8.00 -13.51 -0.22
C TYR A 202 8.93 -14.46 0.54
N ASP A 203 10.22 -14.10 0.67
CA ASP A 203 11.15 -14.83 1.52
C ASP A 203 11.07 -14.28 2.96
N PRO A 204 10.48 -15.03 3.93
CA PRO A 204 10.33 -14.54 5.31
C PRO A 204 11.66 -14.42 6.06
N LYS A 205 12.73 -15.06 5.57
CA LYS A 205 14.05 -15.01 6.23
C LYS A 205 14.73 -13.68 5.98
N THR A 206 14.78 -13.27 4.71
CA THR A 206 15.41 -12.02 4.28
C THR A 206 14.43 -10.85 4.24
N ARG A 207 13.13 -11.13 4.37
CA ARG A 207 12.02 -10.17 4.27
C ARG A 207 11.97 -9.45 2.91
N SER A 208 12.45 -10.11 1.86
CA SER A 208 12.46 -9.57 0.49
C SER A 208 11.32 -10.16 -0.34
N MET A 209 10.73 -9.33 -1.20
CA MET A 209 9.78 -9.76 -2.24
C MET A 209 10.33 -9.28 -3.58
N ARG A 210 10.62 -10.22 -4.48
CA ARG A 210 11.39 -9.91 -5.69
C ARG A 210 10.51 -9.29 -6.77
N GLU A 211 9.40 -9.94 -7.05
CA GLU A 211 8.44 -9.55 -8.08
C GLU A 211 7.35 -8.63 -7.52
N ASN A 212 6.64 -7.94 -8.41
CA ASN A 212 5.45 -7.18 -8.04
C ASN A 212 4.31 -8.14 -7.67
N PRO A 213 3.71 -8.05 -6.47
CA PRO A 213 2.55 -8.87 -6.09
C PRO A 213 1.27 -8.53 -6.88
N LEU A 214 1.20 -7.33 -7.47
CA LEU A 214 0.07 -6.80 -8.24
C LEU A 214 0.47 -6.61 -9.70
N LYS A 215 0.73 -7.71 -10.42
CA LYS A 215 1.20 -7.68 -11.82
C LYS A 215 0.23 -7.04 -12.80
N GLU A 216 -1.08 -7.11 -12.53
CA GLU A 216 -2.13 -6.63 -13.43
C GLU A 216 -2.36 -5.12 -13.36
N LYS A 217 -1.92 -4.47 -12.27
CA LYS A 217 -2.08 -3.03 -12.09
C LYS A 217 -0.89 -2.30 -12.68
N ASN A 218 -1.14 -1.15 -13.30
CA ASN A 218 -0.08 -0.24 -13.73
C ASN A 218 0.78 0.16 -12.53
N THR A 219 2.08 0.30 -12.77
CA THR A 219 3.07 0.62 -11.73
C THR A 219 2.90 2.01 -11.13
N ASP A 220 2.26 2.92 -11.88
CA ASP A 220 2.06 4.30 -11.49
C ASP A 220 0.92 4.40 -10.48
N GLY A 221 1.26 4.62 -9.22
CA GLY A 221 0.31 4.68 -8.10
C GLY A 221 0.26 3.42 -7.22
N LEU A 222 1.16 2.45 -7.42
CA LEU A 222 1.34 1.35 -6.47
C LEU A 222 2.30 1.76 -5.35
N ASP A 223 1.93 1.48 -4.10
CA ASP A 223 2.81 1.65 -2.95
C ASP A 223 4.06 0.76 -3.03
N TYR A 224 3.93 -0.39 -3.71
CA TYR A 224 5.00 -1.35 -3.86
C TYR A 224 4.93 -2.11 -5.18
N ALA A 225 5.96 -1.93 -6.01
CA ALA A 225 6.10 -2.57 -7.32
C ALA A 225 7.16 -3.70 -7.36
N GLY A 226 7.56 -4.24 -6.20
CA GLY A 226 8.58 -5.28 -6.06
C GLY A 226 10.00 -4.74 -5.81
N ASP A 227 10.83 -5.49 -5.08
CA ASP A 227 12.19 -5.06 -4.76
C ASP A 227 13.08 -4.97 -6.02
N ASN A 228 12.83 -5.79 -7.05
CA ASN A 228 13.61 -5.72 -8.29
C ASN A 228 13.38 -4.42 -9.06
N PHE A 229 12.16 -3.85 -9.00
CA PHE A 229 11.87 -2.57 -9.63
C PHE A 229 12.74 -1.48 -8.99
N VAL A 230 12.73 -1.38 -7.66
CA VAL A 230 13.48 -0.35 -6.93
C VAL A 230 15.00 -0.53 -7.06
N ARG A 231 15.52 -1.77 -7.10
CA ARG A 231 16.96 -2.05 -7.18
C ARG A 231 17.68 -1.46 -8.39
N TYR A 232 16.99 -1.29 -9.52
CA TYR A 232 17.57 -0.72 -10.75
C TYR A 232 17.20 0.75 -10.97
N THR A 233 16.52 1.39 -10.02
CA THR A 233 16.16 2.82 -10.08
C THR A 233 17.22 3.69 -9.39
N GLY A 234 17.25 4.97 -9.74
CA GLY A 234 18.19 5.96 -9.17
C GLY A 234 19.59 5.88 -9.77
N ASP A 235 20.61 5.97 -8.92
CA ASP A 235 22.02 6.09 -9.34
C ASP A 235 22.66 4.74 -9.73
N ALA A 236 22.04 3.61 -9.38
CA ALA A 236 22.56 2.28 -9.71
C ALA A 236 22.88 2.09 -11.21
N PRO A 237 21.99 2.44 -12.18
CA PRO A 237 22.32 2.38 -13.60
C PRO A 237 23.41 3.37 -14.01
N GLU A 238 23.52 4.54 -13.37
CA GLU A 238 24.58 5.50 -13.67
C GLU A 238 25.94 5.00 -13.20
N MET A 239 26.01 4.48 -11.97
CA MET A 239 27.21 3.84 -11.45
C MET A 239 27.63 2.65 -12.32
N ALA A 240 26.68 1.87 -12.84
CA ALA A 240 26.97 0.80 -13.79
C ALA A 240 27.57 1.32 -15.11
N LYS A 241 27.07 2.44 -15.66
CA LYS A 241 27.65 3.10 -16.84
C LYS A 241 29.08 3.56 -16.56
N VAL A 242 29.33 4.18 -15.41
CA VAL A 242 30.68 4.64 -15.00
C VAL A 242 31.62 3.45 -14.81
N GLN A 243 31.14 2.34 -14.22
CA GLN A 243 31.91 1.11 -14.10
C GLN A 243 32.28 0.53 -15.47
N MET A 244 31.33 0.50 -16.42
CA MET A 244 31.60 0.09 -17.80
C MET A 244 32.63 0.99 -18.48
N PHE A 245 32.55 2.30 -18.28
CA PHE A 245 33.54 3.25 -18.78
C PHE A 245 34.93 2.99 -18.19
N ALA A 246 35.04 2.74 -16.89
CA ALA A 246 36.30 2.42 -16.23
C ALA A 246 36.94 1.15 -16.81
N TRP A 247 36.15 0.08 -17.03
CA TRP A 247 36.64 -1.14 -17.68
C TRP A 247 37.14 -0.87 -19.12
N GLN A 248 36.38 -0.14 -19.91
CA GLN A 248 36.79 0.22 -21.28
C GLN A 248 38.05 1.10 -21.31
N ALA A 249 38.20 2.00 -20.35
CA ALA A 249 39.38 2.84 -20.23
C ALA A 249 40.61 2.01 -19.81
N SER A 250 40.43 1.04 -18.91
CA SER A 250 41.46 0.08 -18.51
C SER A 250 41.90 -0.81 -19.67
N ASP A 251 40.96 -1.31 -20.48
CA ASP A 251 41.27 -2.11 -21.67
C ASP A 251 42.07 -1.32 -22.72
N ARG A 252 41.88 0.01 -22.75
CA ARG A 252 42.64 0.94 -23.60
C ARG A 252 44.00 1.35 -22.99
N GLY A 253 44.34 0.86 -21.81
CA GLY A 253 45.63 1.11 -21.14
C GLY A 253 45.65 2.33 -20.20
N ASN A 254 44.52 2.95 -19.90
CA ASN A 254 44.45 3.99 -18.85
C ASN A 254 44.23 3.33 -17.48
N GLU A 255 45.10 3.59 -16.52
CA GLU A 255 44.98 3.05 -15.15
C GLU A 255 43.91 3.81 -14.35
N VAL A 256 42.64 3.46 -14.58
CA VAL A 256 41.50 4.04 -13.88
C VAL A 256 40.63 2.95 -13.28
N HIS A 257 40.31 3.07 -12.00
CA HIS A 257 39.53 2.07 -11.28
C HIS A 257 38.49 2.75 -10.40
N LEU A 258 37.22 2.32 -10.51
CA LEU A 258 36.10 2.99 -9.85
C LEU A 258 36.27 3.03 -8.31
N GLN A 259 36.72 1.93 -7.71
CA GLN A 259 36.86 1.84 -6.25
C GLN A 259 38.18 2.42 -5.74
N ALA A 260 39.23 2.49 -6.57
CA ALA A 260 40.54 3.00 -6.12
C ALA A 260 40.63 4.51 -6.31
N ASN A 261 40.23 5.00 -7.49
CA ASN A 261 40.27 6.42 -7.88
C ASN A 261 38.88 6.91 -8.35
N PRO A 262 37.84 6.90 -7.47
CA PRO A 262 36.46 7.20 -7.86
C PRO A 262 36.29 8.61 -8.45
N THR A 263 36.93 9.61 -7.86
CA THR A 263 36.82 11.01 -8.29
C THR A 263 37.48 11.25 -9.65
N GLN A 264 38.62 10.62 -9.90
CA GLN A 264 39.31 10.68 -11.20
C GLN A 264 38.42 10.06 -12.28
N VAL A 265 37.85 8.87 -12.04
CA VAL A 265 36.94 8.20 -12.97
C VAL A 265 35.71 9.06 -13.23
N ALA A 266 35.12 9.68 -12.20
CA ALA A 266 33.96 10.55 -12.35
C ALA A 266 34.25 11.79 -13.21
N ILE A 267 35.39 12.46 -13.01
CA ILE A 267 35.81 13.60 -13.83
C ILE A 267 36.02 13.18 -15.29
N LEU A 268 36.71 12.04 -15.50
CA LEU A 268 36.94 11.50 -16.83
C LEU A 268 35.64 11.08 -17.52
N HIS A 269 34.68 10.51 -16.78
CA HIS A 269 33.37 10.16 -17.30
C HIS A 269 32.59 11.41 -17.73
N LYS A 270 32.60 12.48 -16.93
CA LYS A 270 31.96 13.75 -17.28
C LYS A 270 32.58 14.38 -18.54
N GLN A 271 33.92 14.34 -18.66
CA GLN A 271 34.61 14.76 -19.86
C GLN A 271 34.32 13.86 -21.07
N TYR A 272 34.11 12.56 -20.84
CA TYR A 272 33.71 11.62 -21.87
C TYR A 272 32.29 11.88 -22.36
N GLU A 273 31.35 12.20 -21.47
CA GLU A 273 29.98 12.58 -21.85
C GLU A 273 29.95 13.86 -22.68
N SER A 274 30.67 14.92 -22.28
CA SER A 274 30.75 16.15 -23.07
C SER A 274 31.34 15.90 -24.46
N LYS A 275 32.44 15.14 -24.55
CA LYS A 275 33.05 14.75 -25.83
C LYS A 275 32.15 13.84 -26.66
N LYS A 276 31.36 12.96 -26.03
CA LYS A 276 30.43 12.08 -26.70
C LYS A 276 29.31 12.88 -27.36
N ASP A 277 28.84 13.95 -26.72
CA ASP A 277 27.83 14.83 -27.30
C ASP A 277 28.39 15.68 -28.43
N GLU A 278 29.62 16.20 -28.32
CA GLU A 278 30.34 16.84 -29.44
C GLU A 278 30.53 15.89 -30.64
N VAL A 279 30.88 14.63 -30.38
CA VAL A 279 30.99 13.59 -31.42
C VAL A 279 29.62 13.28 -32.02
N ARG A 280 28.55 13.22 -31.22
CA ARG A 280 27.18 13.06 -31.74
C ARG A 280 26.78 14.21 -32.65
N GLU A 281 27.00 15.45 -32.24
CA GLU A 281 26.68 16.63 -33.06
C GLU A 281 27.48 16.65 -34.37
N SER A 282 28.78 16.36 -34.32
CA SER A 282 29.61 16.29 -35.53
C SER A 282 29.18 15.14 -36.45
N THR A 283 28.83 13.97 -35.90
CA THR A 283 28.27 12.87 -36.70
C THR A 283 26.92 13.25 -37.31
N GLN A 284 26.03 13.90 -36.55
CA GLN A 284 24.75 14.38 -37.03
C GLN A 284 24.93 15.40 -38.17
N LYS A 285 25.82 16.39 -38.02
CA LYS A 285 26.18 17.34 -39.08
C LYS A 285 26.73 16.63 -40.32
N SER A 286 27.66 15.68 -40.13
CA SER A 286 28.23 14.92 -41.24
C SER A 286 27.21 14.07 -41.99
N ILE A 287 26.18 13.57 -41.29
CA ILE A 287 25.08 12.82 -41.89
C ILE A 287 24.18 13.80 -42.65
N LEU A 288 23.88 14.96 -42.06
CA LEU A 288 23.08 16.00 -42.69
C LEU A 288 23.71 16.51 -43.99
N GLU A 289 25.02 16.75 -44.00
CA GLU A 289 25.77 17.19 -45.18
C GLU A 289 25.78 16.12 -46.29
N LYS A 290 25.83 14.83 -45.93
CA LYS A 290 25.91 13.72 -46.90
C LYS A 290 24.56 13.35 -47.50
N TYR A 291 23.50 13.38 -46.68
CA TYR A 291 22.19 12.88 -47.07
C TYR A 291 21.16 13.99 -47.30
N GLY A 292 21.49 15.26 -46.98
CA GLY A 292 20.57 16.38 -47.05
C GLY A 292 19.45 16.29 -46.00
N GLY A 293 18.65 17.35 -45.88
CA GLY A 293 17.48 17.39 -44.99
C GLY A 293 17.48 18.49 -43.92
N GLU A 294 18.40 19.45 -44.00
CA GLU A 294 18.40 20.65 -43.15
C GLU A 294 17.08 21.44 -43.28
N GLU A 295 16.50 21.48 -44.49
CA GLU A 295 15.22 22.12 -44.79
C GLU A 295 14.01 21.51 -44.04
N TYR A 296 14.11 20.26 -43.56
CA TYR A 296 13.04 19.59 -42.80
C TYR A 296 13.22 19.69 -41.28
N LEU A 297 14.38 20.19 -40.81
CA LEU A 297 14.66 20.40 -39.38
C LEU A 297 14.16 21.76 -38.90
N GLU A 298 14.13 22.77 -39.77
CA GLU A 298 13.44 24.03 -39.50
C GLU A 298 11.94 23.76 -39.50
N ALA A 299 11.38 23.50 -38.32
CA ALA A 299 9.93 23.43 -38.16
C ALA A 299 9.35 24.76 -38.67
N PRO A 300 8.46 24.73 -39.68
CA PRO A 300 7.80 25.94 -40.15
C PRO A 300 7.14 26.66 -38.97
N PRO A 301 7.03 28.00 -38.99
CA PRO A 301 6.34 28.74 -37.94
C PRO A 301 4.98 28.08 -37.66
N LYS A 302 4.58 28.00 -36.38
CA LYS A 302 3.38 27.26 -35.93
C LYS A 302 2.11 27.65 -36.70
N GLU A 303 2.07 28.88 -37.21
CA GLU A 303 1.01 29.43 -38.06
C GLU A 303 0.86 28.72 -39.41
N LEU A 304 1.95 28.15 -39.95
CA LEU A 304 1.94 27.34 -41.18
C LEU A 304 1.69 25.85 -40.90
N LEU A 305 2.04 25.36 -39.70
CA LEU A 305 1.83 23.97 -39.29
C LEU A 305 0.37 23.68 -38.95
N LEU A 306 -0.29 24.59 -38.26
CA LEU A 306 -1.75 24.57 -38.09
C LEU A 306 -2.32 25.41 -39.23
N ALA A 307 -2.75 24.77 -40.31
CA ALA A 307 -3.35 25.40 -41.51
C ALA A 307 -4.69 26.15 -41.25
N GLN A 308 -4.89 26.70 -40.06
CA GLN A 308 -5.98 27.61 -39.72
C GLN A 308 -5.48 29.03 -39.90
N THR A 309 -5.78 29.64 -41.05
CA THR A 309 -5.47 31.04 -41.37
C THR A 309 -6.35 32.05 -40.62
N GLU A 310 -7.20 31.59 -39.71
CA GLU A 310 -8.19 32.41 -39.02
C GLU A 310 -7.85 32.51 -37.54
N ASN A 311 -7.14 33.57 -37.17
CA ASN A 311 -7.10 34.02 -35.78
C ASN A 311 -8.51 34.54 -35.43
N TYR A 312 -9.28 33.74 -34.70
CA TYR A 312 -10.61 34.13 -34.23
C TYR A 312 -10.49 35.23 -33.17
N VAL A 313 -10.84 36.45 -33.55
CA VAL A 313 -10.82 37.64 -32.69
C VAL A 313 -12.25 38.03 -32.33
N GLU A 314 -12.64 37.81 -31.08
CA GLU A 314 -13.94 38.27 -30.58
C GLU A 314 -13.84 39.74 -30.13
N TYR A 315 -14.67 40.63 -30.69
CA TYR A 315 -14.75 42.02 -30.25
C TYR A 315 -15.92 42.22 -29.29
N SER A 316 -15.71 42.97 -28.22
CA SER A 316 -16.79 43.49 -27.38
C SER A 316 -17.67 44.44 -28.19
N ARG A 317 -18.91 44.68 -27.73
CA ARG A 317 -19.82 45.69 -28.30
C ARG A 317 -19.22 47.11 -28.33
N THR A 318 -18.17 47.36 -27.56
CA THR A 318 -17.40 48.62 -27.50
C THR A 318 -16.14 48.61 -28.38
N GLY A 319 -15.91 47.56 -29.17
CA GLY A 319 -14.78 47.44 -30.10
C GLY A 319 -13.48 46.92 -29.48
N ARG A 320 -13.49 46.45 -28.23
CA ARG A 320 -12.30 45.94 -27.52
C ARG A 320 -12.19 44.43 -27.72
N VAL A 321 -11.03 43.95 -28.14
CA VAL A 321 -10.78 42.51 -28.34
C VAL A 321 -10.85 41.77 -26.99
N ILE A 322 -11.68 40.72 -26.91
CA ILE A 322 -11.89 39.87 -25.74
C ILE A 322 -11.07 38.58 -25.85
N LYS A 323 -10.94 38.03 -27.06
CA LYS A 323 -10.32 36.72 -27.34
C LYS A 323 -9.47 36.83 -28.61
N GLY A 324 -8.33 36.14 -28.66
CA GLY A 324 -7.43 36.14 -29.82
C GLY A 324 -6.28 37.15 -29.77
N GLN A 325 -6.15 37.94 -28.70
CA GLN A 325 -4.96 38.78 -28.50
C GLN A 325 -3.88 37.94 -27.81
N GLU A 326 -2.68 37.85 -28.40
CA GLU A 326 -1.53 37.26 -27.72
C GLU A 326 -1.36 37.92 -26.34
N ARG A 327 -1.22 37.10 -25.29
CA ARG A 327 -1.04 37.61 -23.93
C ARG A 327 0.19 38.52 -23.93
N ALA A 328 -0.02 39.83 -23.75
CA ALA A 328 1.07 40.76 -23.58
C ALA A 328 1.96 40.27 -22.45
N LYS A 329 3.27 40.15 -22.70
CA LYS A 329 4.25 39.78 -21.68
C LYS A 329 4.07 40.72 -20.48
N ALA A 330 3.90 40.15 -19.30
CA ALA A 330 3.69 40.93 -18.08
C ALA A 330 4.87 41.88 -17.88
N LYS A 331 4.62 43.18 -17.97
CA LYS A 331 5.59 44.21 -17.59
C LYS A 331 5.53 44.38 -16.06
N SER A 332 6.67 44.64 -15.43
CA SER A 332 6.70 44.91 -14.00
C SER A 332 6.02 46.26 -13.68
N LYS A 333 5.74 46.51 -12.40
CA LYS A 333 5.11 47.76 -11.91
C LYS A 333 5.97 49.01 -12.17
N TYR A 334 7.26 48.83 -12.42
CA TYR A 334 8.23 49.91 -12.60
C TYR A 334 8.56 50.05 -14.08
N GLU A 335 8.83 51.28 -14.52
CA GLU A 335 9.32 51.53 -15.88
C GLU A 335 10.73 50.94 -16.00
N GLU A 336 10.84 49.77 -16.63
CA GLU A 336 12.11 49.16 -17.00
C GLU A 336 12.71 49.87 -18.23
N ASP A 337 14.03 49.88 -18.34
CA ASP A 337 14.77 50.41 -19.49
C ASP A 337 14.58 51.91 -19.78
N VAL A 338 14.43 52.73 -18.72
CA VAL A 338 14.43 54.20 -18.86
C VAL A 338 15.86 54.71 -19.04
N PHE A 339 16.19 55.03 -20.29
CA PHE A 339 17.47 55.61 -20.69
C PHE A 339 17.41 57.14 -20.68
N ILE A 340 18.02 57.74 -19.66
CA ILE A 340 18.08 59.20 -19.52
C ILE A 340 19.26 59.74 -20.35
N ASN A 341 19.12 60.90 -21.00
CA ASN A 341 20.23 61.68 -21.61
C ASN A 341 21.25 60.87 -22.45
N ASN A 342 20.74 60.03 -23.36
CA ASN A 342 21.50 59.24 -24.35
C ASN A 342 22.43 58.16 -23.76
N HIS A 343 22.13 57.66 -22.55
CA HIS A 343 22.79 56.48 -22.00
C HIS A 343 22.21 55.18 -22.59
N THR A 344 23.02 54.14 -22.78
CA THR A 344 22.55 52.81 -23.24
C THR A 344 22.23 51.85 -22.08
N THR A 345 22.41 52.32 -20.85
CA THR A 345 22.24 51.54 -19.63
C THR A 345 21.52 52.37 -18.58
N VAL A 346 20.68 51.75 -17.75
CA VAL A 346 19.92 52.42 -16.69
C VAL A 346 20.86 52.92 -15.58
N TRP A 347 20.47 53.98 -14.87
CA TRP A 347 21.17 54.47 -13.69
C TRP A 347 21.22 53.39 -12.59
N GLY A 348 22.41 53.15 -12.01
CA GLY A 348 22.62 52.05 -11.05
C GLY A 348 23.12 50.75 -11.70
N SER A 349 23.35 50.74 -13.01
CA SER A 349 23.98 49.63 -13.72
C SER A 349 25.50 49.49 -13.45
N TYR A 350 26.11 50.47 -12.77
CA TYR A 350 27.51 50.46 -12.37
C TYR A 350 27.67 50.94 -10.92
N TRP A 351 28.63 50.36 -10.20
CA TRP A 351 28.93 50.68 -8.80
C TRP A 351 30.44 50.77 -8.60
N SER A 352 30.90 51.86 -7.98
CA SER A 352 32.30 52.04 -7.58
C SER A 352 32.42 52.95 -6.37
N GLU A 353 33.26 52.58 -5.39
CA GLU A 353 33.61 53.42 -4.22
C GLU A 353 32.40 54.03 -3.48
N GLY A 354 31.32 53.26 -3.27
CA GLY A 354 30.15 53.73 -2.52
C GLY A 354 29.17 54.59 -3.34
N THR A 355 29.39 54.75 -4.64
CA THR A 355 28.54 55.54 -5.54
C THR A 355 28.02 54.72 -6.73
N TRP A 356 26.75 54.94 -7.07
CA TRP A 356 26.09 54.34 -8.22
C TRP A 356 26.29 55.21 -9.47
N GLY A 357 26.39 54.57 -10.63
CA GLY A 357 26.59 55.23 -11.91
C GLY A 357 26.01 54.48 -13.10
N TYR A 358 26.29 54.97 -14.30
CA TYR A 358 25.91 54.33 -15.57
C TYR A 358 27.02 53.41 -16.08
N LYS A 359 26.71 52.18 -16.51
CA LYS A 359 27.71 51.24 -17.04
C LYS A 359 28.31 51.68 -18.38
N CYS A 360 27.54 52.39 -19.22
CA CYS A 360 27.99 52.80 -20.56
C CYS A 360 29.15 53.81 -20.56
N CYS A 361 29.23 54.70 -19.58
CA CYS A 361 30.29 55.72 -19.50
C CYS A 361 30.96 55.83 -18.12
N ARG A 362 30.52 55.01 -17.15
CA ARG A 362 30.94 54.99 -15.74
C ARG A 362 30.90 56.35 -15.03
N SER A 363 29.97 57.21 -15.45
CA SER A 363 29.67 58.46 -14.76
C SER A 363 28.87 58.19 -13.49
N ASN A 364 29.30 58.78 -12.37
CA ASN A 364 28.64 58.70 -11.06
C ASN A 364 27.70 59.89 -10.80
N ILE A 365 27.35 60.67 -11.84
CA ILE A 365 26.42 61.82 -11.74
C ILE A 365 25.11 61.49 -12.44
N LYS A 366 24.00 61.47 -11.68
CA LYS A 366 22.65 61.22 -12.20
C LYS A 366 22.25 62.35 -13.16
N ASN A 367 21.63 62.02 -14.29
CA ASN A 367 21.27 62.93 -15.38
C ASN A 367 22.44 63.61 -16.13
N SER A 368 23.68 63.16 -15.98
CA SER A 368 24.75 63.57 -16.90
C SER A 368 24.48 63.07 -18.33
N TYR A 369 25.02 63.74 -19.34
CA TYR A 369 25.02 63.22 -20.72
C TYR A 369 26.03 62.09 -20.87
N CYS A 370 25.72 61.09 -21.70
CA CYS A 370 26.61 59.97 -21.96
C CYS A 370 27.90 60.42 -22.64
N THR A 371 29.04 60.16 -22.00
CA THR A 371 30.39 60.40 -22.55
C THR A 371 30.97 59.17 -23.25
N GLY A 372 30.21 58.07 -23.33
CA GLY A 372 30.61 56.83 -24.00
C GLY A 372 31.95 56.27 -23.50
N ALA A 373 32.76 55.74 -24.41
CA ALA A 373 34.06 55.13 -24.11
C ALA A 373 35.06 56.12 -23.47
N ALA A 374 34.99 57.40 -23.83
CA ALA A 374 35.87 58.44 -23.28
C ALA A 374 35.70 58.61 -21.76
N GLY A 375 34.48 58.40 -21.23
CA GLY A 375 34.25 58.42 -19.77
C GLY A 375 34.94 57.27 -19.04
N ILE A 376 35.01 56.09 -19.65
CA ILE A 376 35.68 54.91 -19.09
C ILE A 376 37.20 55.13 -19.05
N GLU A 377 37.76 55.67 -20.11
CA GLU A 377 39.19 55.99 -20.21
C GLU A 377 39.59 57.08 -19.22
N ALA A 378 38.80 58.14 -19.09
CA ALA A 378 39.03 59.20 -18.12
C ALA A 378 39.01 58.68 -16.67
N GLN A 379 38.08 57.78 -16.33
CA GLN A 379 38.04 57.17 -15.01
C GLN A 379 39.23 56.24 -14.75
N LYS A 380 39.63 55.41 -15.73
CA LYS A 380 40.84 54.58 -15.62
C LYS A 380 42.10 55.44 -15.43
N ALA A 381 42.22 56.54 -16.18
CA ALA A 381 43.32 57.49 -16.03
C ALA A 381 43.30 58.16 -14.65
N SER A 382 42.13 58.54 -14.13
CA SER A 382 41.99 59.07 -12.77
C SER A 382 42.33 58.05 -11.68
N GLN A 383 42.08 56.76 -11.90
CA GLN A 383 42.43 55.68 -10.98
C GLN A 383 43.93 55.35 -11.00
N LEU A 384 44.62 55.61 -12.11
CA LEU A 384 46.08 55.47 -12.21
C LEU A 384 46.85 56.66 -11.60
N LEU A 385 46.19 57.81 -11.43
CA LEU A 385 46.75 59.02 -10.81
C LEU A 385 46.52 59.10 -9.30
N LYS A 386 45.65 58.25 -8.75
CA LYS A 386 45.50 58.01 -7.31
C LYS A 386 46.36 56.82 -6.91
#